data_AF-A0A1V6KIM2-F1
#
_entry.id   AF-A0A1V6KIM2-F1
#
_cell.length_a   1.000
_cell.length_b   1.000
_cell.length_c   1.000
_cell.angle_alpha   90.00
_cell.angle_beta   90.00
_cell.angle_gamma   90.00
#
_symmetry.space_group_name_H-M   'P 1'
#
loop_
_entity.id
_entity.type
_entity.pdbx_description
1 polymer ?
#
loop_
_entity_poly.entity_id
_entity_poly.type
_entity_poly.pdbx_seq_one_letter_code
_entity_poly.pdbx_strand_id
1 'polypeptide(L)'
;MSFSGLYQEARMKASNPNFYNSKDWMVVPFPQWKDSKRKVTANYSAHYYMVNAESDKLVQQASWILVGWMLSHGEEYLEKVAIIQPTKKLIESPIYKSMPYSDVFAKDFENAKIVYVGKASARLSTLLSETIQNVMVGGVDPKVALEKLRKSAQEALDSAD
;
A
#
# COMPACT_ATOMS: atom_id res chain seq x y z
N MET A 1 17.01 6.70 4.41
CA MET A 1 16.14 5.50 4.27
C MET A 1 14.71 5.98 4.10
N SER A 2 13.97 5.46 3.12
CA SER A 2 12.56 5.81 2.87
C SER A 2 11.74 4.54 2.73
N PHE A 3 10.48 4.59 3.15
CA PHE A 3 9.51 3.52 2.93
C PHE A 3 8.59 3.92 1.77
N SER A 4 8.55 3.11 0.72
CA SER A 4 7.71 3.37 -0.46
C SER A 4 7.43 2.07 -1.23
N GLY A 5 6.53 2.15 -2.21
CA GLY A 5 6.26 1.08 -3.15
C GLY A 5 7.14 1.14 -4.40
N LEU A 6 7.03 0.11 -5.25
CA LEU A 6 7.78 -0.06 -6.49
C LEU A 6 7.64 1.14 -7.46
N TYR A 7 6.50 1.83 -7.48
CA TYR A 7 6.31 3.05 -8.28
C TYR A 7 7.35 4.15 -8.02
N GLN A 8 8.01 4.13 -6.85
CA GLN A 8 9.05 5.09 -6.49
C GLN A 8 10.28 4.97 -7.40
N GLU A 9 10.57 3.80 -7.94
CA GLU A 9 11.69 3.60 -8.87
C GLU A 9 11.48 4.40 -10.15
N ALA A 10 10.27 4.35 -10.72
CA ALA A 10 9.92 5.14 -11.90
C ALA A 10 9.92 6.65 -11.60
N ARG A 11 9.43 7.06 -10.43
CA ARG A 11 9.49 8.47 -10.00
C ARG A 11 10.94 8.95 -9.86
N MET A 12 11.81 8.13 -9.29
CA MET A 12 13.24 8.41 -9.16
C MET A 12 13.91 8.48 -10.53
N LYS A 13 13.63 7.54 -11.44
CA LYS A 13 14.13 7.56 -12.82
C LYS A 13 13.75 8.86 -13.55
N ALA A 14 12.51 9.32 -13.38
CA ALA A 14 12.02 10.54 -14.01
C ALA A 14 12.61 11.82 -13.38
N SER A 15 12.69 11.87 -12.04
CA SER A 15 13.04 13.11 -11.32
C SER A 15 14.53 13.26 -11.04
N ASN A 16 15.27 12.16 -10.94
CA ASN A 16 16.70 12.13 -10.65
C ASN A 16 17.38 10.93 -11.35
N PRO A 17 17.50 10.97 -12.68
CA PRO A 17 18.07 9.86 -13.46
C PRO A 17 19.53 9.55 -13.09
N ASN A 18 20.31 10.54 -12.65
CA ASN A 18 21.69 10.32 -12.21
C ASN A 18 21.74 9.43 -10.97
N PHE A 19 20.87 9.70 -9.99
CA PHE A 19 20.78 8.85 -8.81
C PHE A 19 20.17 7.48 -9.14
N TYR A 20 19.14 7.41 -10.00
CA TYR A 20 18.59 6.12 -10.44
C TYR A 20 19.65 5.23 -11.11
N ASN A 21 20.49 5.79 -11.97
CA ASN A 21 21.58 5.07 -12.63
C ASN A 21 22.84 4.95 -11.78
N SER A 22 22.84 5.53 -10.57
CA SER A 22 23.92 5.32 -9.60
C SER A 22 23.82 3.92 -9.00
N LYS A 23 24.91 3.47 -8.37
CA LYS A 23 24.91 2.26 -7.54
C LYS A 23 24.69 2.59 -6.05
N ASP A 24 24.23 3.82 -5.76
CA ASP A 24 24.17 4.39 -4.41
C ASP A 24 22.80 4.21 -3.74
N TRP A 25 21.90 3.45 -4.36
CA TRP A 25 20.61 3.10 -3.80
C TRP A 25 20.35 1.61 -3.94
N MET A 26 19.46 1.11 -3.09
CA MET A 26 18.96 -0.24 -3.15
C MET A 26 17.59 -0.31 -2.50
N VAL A 27 16.81 -1.32 -2.88
CA VAL A 27 15.63 -1.74 -2.13
C VAL A 27 16.03 -2.96 -1.30
N VAL A 28 15.70 -2.92 -0.02
CA VAL A 28 15.92 -4.02 0.91
C VAL A 28 14.58 -4.54 1.41
N PRO A 29 14.48 -5.83 1.80
CA PRO A 29 13.26 -6.37 2.38
C PRO A 29 12.80 -5.59 3.60
N PHE A 30 11.51 -5.65 3.89
CA PHE A 30 10.94 -5.01 5.07
C PHE A 30 11.66 -5.50 6.34
N PRO A 31 12.16 -4.58 7.20
CA PRO A 31 12.96 -4.95 8.36
C PRO A 31 12.25 -5.94 9.28
N GLN A 32 13.00 -6.92 9.79
CA GLN A 32 12.52 -7.91 10.75
C GLN A 32 13.22 -7.74 12.10
N TRP A 33 12.49 -7.98 13.19
CA TRP A 33 13.11 -8.17 14.49
C TRP A 33 13.90 -9.48 14.51
N LYS A 34 15.09 -9.48 15.14
CA LYS A 34 16.00 -10.64 15.19
C LYS A 34 15.31 -11.92 15.70
N ASP A 35 14.51 -11.78 16.76
CA ASP A 35 13.82 -12.89 17.41
C ASP A 35 12.33 -12.97 17.04
N SER A 36 11.95 -12.40 15.88
CA SER A 36 10.56 -12.38 15.44
C SER A 36 10.01 -13.79 15.26
N LYS A 37 8.83 -14.05 15.83
CA LYS A 37 8.10 -15.32 15.64
C LYS A 37 7.25 -15.35 14.37
N ARG A 38 7.14 -14.22 13.68
CA ARG A 38 6.33 -14.06 12.45
C ARG A 38 7.07 -13.17 11.46
N LYS A 39 7.04 -13.53 10.18
CA LYS A 39 7.45 -12.61 9.12
C LYS A 39 6.37 -11.54 8.99
N VAL A 40 6.73 -10.29 9.24
CA VAL A 40 5.82 -9.14 9.10
C VAL A 40 6.37 -8.24 8.02
N THR A 41 5.61 -8.03 6.96
CA THR A 41 5.99 -7.12 5.88
C THR A 41 5.11 -5.87 5.92
N ALA A 42 5.40 -4.92 5.03
CA ALA A 42 4.49 -3.83 4.78
C ALA A 42 3.11 -4.35 4.35
N ASN A 43 2.04 -3.74 4.89
CA ASN A 43 0.71 -3.92 4.33
C ASN A 43 0.62 -3.23 2.97
N TYR A 44 -0.26 -3.70 2.10
CA TYR A 44 -0.54 -3.06 0.83
C TYR A 44 -1.92 -2.42 0.81
N SER A 45 -2.03 -1.29 0.14
CA SER A 45 -3.29 -0.66 -0.25
C SER A 45 -3.42 -0.73 -1.76
N ALA A 46 -4.64 -0.92 -2.25
CA ALA A 46 -4.93 -0.93 -3.67
C ALA A 46 -6.07 0.06 -3.96
N HIS A 47 -6.09 0.56 -5.19
CA HIS A 47 -7.25 1.22 -5.76
C HIS A 47 -8.04 0.20 -6.58
N TYR A 48 -9.35 0.33 -6.59
CA TYR A 48 -10.25 -0.52 -7.37
C TYR A 48 -11.21 0.35 -8.17
N TYR A 49 -11.54 -0.12 -9.38
CA TYR A 49 -12.62 0.48 -10.15
C TYR A 49 -13.96 -0.03 -9.62
N MET A 50 -14.93 0.87 -9.51
CA MET A 50 -16.32 0.53 -9.21
C MET A 50 -17.23 1.13 -10.27
N VAL A 51 -18.38 0.49 -10.47
CA VAL A 51 -19.48 1.01 -11.28
C VAL A 51 -20.58 1.46 -10.32
N ASN A 52 -21.08 2.67 -10.51
CA ASN A 52 -22.17 3.19 -9.70
C ASN A 52 -23.44 2.33 -9.91
N ALA A 53 -23.98 1.79 -8.83
CA ALA A 53 -25.17 0.94 -8.86
C ALA A 53 -26.45 1.70 -9.23
N GLU A 54 -26.46 3.02 -9.09
CA GLU A 54 -27.61 3.89 -9.42
C GLU A 54 -27.67 4.29 -10.90
N SER A 55 -26.60 4.03 -11.67
CA SER A 55 -26.58 4.34 -13.11
C SER A 55 -27.59 3.47 -13.89
N ASP A 56 -28.01 3.94 -15.06
CA ASP A 56 -28.84 3.11 -15.96
C ASP A 56 -28.18 1.78 -16.32
N LYS A 57 -28.98 0.73 -16.51
CA LYS A 57 -28.48 -0.63 -16.76
C LYS A 57 -27.50 -0.71 -17.94
N LEU A 58 -27.79 0.00 -19.03
CA LEU A 58 -26.92 0.04 -20.20
C LEU A 58 -25.57 0.70 -19.89
N VAL A 59 -25.60 1.78 -19.10
CA VAL A 59 -24.38 2.47 -18.65
C VAL A 59 -23.56 1.55 -17.76
N GLN A 60 -24.18 0.86 -16.81
CA GLN A 60 -23.48 -0.10 -15.95
C GLN A 60 -22.78 -1.19 -16.77
N GLN A 61 -23.47 -1.76 -17.77
CA GLN A 61 -22.90 -2.79 -18.65
C GLN A 61 -21.71 -2.25 -19.45
N ALA A 62 -21.84 -1.07 -20.06
CA ALA A 62 -20.76 -0.44 -20.80
C ALA A 62 -19.55 -0.10 -19.90
N SER A 63 -19.80 0.40 -18.68
CA SER A 63 -18.75 0.69 -17.70
C SER A 63 -18.00 -0.58 -17.29
N TRP A 64 -18.69 -1.70 -17.07
CA TRP A 64 -18.02 -2.96 -16.75
C TRP A 64 -17.17 -3.50 -17.90
N ILE A 65 -17.61 -3.32 -19.14
CA ILE A 65 -16.80 -3.65 -20.34
C ILE A 65 -15.53 -2.80 -20.36
N LEU A 66 -15.65 -1.48 -20.13
CA LEU A 66 -14.49 -0.58 -20.08
C LEU A 66 -13.53 -0.96 -18.94
N VAL A 67 -14.04 -1.24 -17.74
CA VAL A 67 -13.22 -1.69 -16.60
C VAL A 67 -12.49 -2.99 -16.94
N GLY A 68 -13.19 -3.96 -17.55
CA GLY A 68 -12.57 -5.20 -18.02
C GLY A 68 -11.44 -4.96 -19.01
N TRP A 69 -11.65 -4.05 -19.98
CA TRP A 69 -10.61 -3.63 -20.92
C TRP A 69 -9.43 -2.98 -20.19
N MET A 70 -9.64 -2.00 -19.31
CA MET A 70 -8.53 -1.37 -18.58
C MET A 70 -7.72 -2.38 -17.74
N LEU A 71 -8.39 -3.34 -17.10
CA LEU A 71 -7.75 -4.36 -16.27
C LEU A 71 -7.09 -5.50 -17.08
N SER A 72 -7.26 -5.54 -18.41
CA SER A 72 -6.53 -6.49 -19.25
C SER A 72 -5.15 -5.97 -19.69
N HIS A 73 -4.82 -4.70 -19.43
CA HIS A 73 -3.61 -4.01 -19.93
C HIS A 73 -2.52 -3.82 -18.85
N GLY A 74 -2.37 -4.76 -17.91
CA GLY A 74 -1.48 -4.61 -16.76
C GLY A 74 -0.01 -4.31 -17.09
N GLU A 75 0.54 -4.89 -18.16
CA GLU A 75 1.92 -4.61 -18.59
C GLU A 75 2.07 -3.18 -19.13
N GLU A 76 1.09 -2.68 -19.88
CA GLU A 76 1.08 -1.31 -20.40
C GLU A 76 1.02 -0.28 -19.26
N TYR A 77 0.16 -0.51 -18.26
CA TYR A 77 0.11 0.33 -17.06
C TYR A 77 1.45 0.35 -16.31
N LEU A 78 2.11 -0.80 -16.19
CA LEU A 78 3.40 -0.89 -15.53
C LEU A 78 4.47 -0.14 -16.32
N GLU A 79 4.51 -0.31 -17.65
CA GLU A 79 5.50 0.31 -18.51
C GLU A 79 5.35 1.84 -18.57
N LYS A 80 4.13 2.32 -18.80
CA LYS A 80 3.88 3.74 -19.10
C LYS A 80 3.82 4.60 -17.86
N VAL A 81 3.24 4.09 -16.77
CA VAL A 81 2.92 4.89 -15.58
C VAL A 81 3.30 4.22 -14.26
N ALA A 82 4.05 3.10 -14.31
CA ALA A 82 4.53 2.39 -13.14
C ALA A 82 3.43 1.95 -12.16
N ILE A 83 2.23 1.68 -12.69
CA ILE A 83 1.10 1.15 -11.92
C ILE A 83 1.12 -0.37 -12.04
N ILE A 84 1.13 -1.04 -10.89
CA ILE A 84 1.07 -2.51 -10.82
C ILE A 84 -0.38 -2.93 -10.63
N GLN A 85 -0.86 -3.77 -11.53
CA GLN A 85 -2.09 -4.55 -11.30
C GLN A 85 -1.72 -5.85 -10.56
N PRO A 86 -2.32 -6.16 -9.40
CA PRO A 86 -1.91 -7.27 -8.54
C PRO A 86 -2.41 -8.63 -9.09
N THR A 87 -1.96 -8.99 -10.29
CA THR A 87 -2.28 -10.25 -10.96
C THR A 87 -1.04 -11.13 -11.01
N LYS A 88 -1.23 -12.45 -10.89
CA LYS A 88 -0.14 -13.41 -11.08
C LYS A 88 0.51 -13.24 -12.44
N LYS A 89 -0.30 -13.05 -13.49
CA LYS A 89 0.16 -12.81 -14.87
C LYS A 89 1.17 -11.67 -14.94
N LEU A 90 0.87 -10.51 -14.33
CA LEU A 90 1.79 -9.37 -14.35
C LEU A 90 3.06 -9.64 -13.53
N ILE A 91 2.93 -10.19 -12.32
CA ILE A 91 4.09 -10.47 -11.46
C ILE A 91 5.02 -11.52 -12.10
N GLU A 92 4.47 -12.46 -12.86
CA GLU A 92 5.23 -13.50 -13.55
C GLU A 92 5.80 -13.04 -14.90
N SER A 93 5.37 -11.87 -15.41
CA SER A 93 5.75 -11.34 -16.72
C SER A 93 7.24 -11.00 -16.82
N PRO A 94 7.83 -11.06 -18.03
CA PRO A 94 9.19 -10.59 -18.26
C PRO A 94 9.39 -9.12 -17.87
N ILE A 95 8.42 -8.26 -18.15
CA ILE A 95 8.54 -6.82 -17.86
C ILE A 95 8.66 -6.57 -16.36
N TYR A 96 7.81 -7.19 -15.52
CA TYR A 96 7.91 -7.05 -14.06
C TYR A 96 9.24 -7.59 -13.53
N LYS A 97 9.64 -8.80 -13.95
CA LYS A 97 10.89 -9.44 -13.49
C LYS A 97 12.15 -8.70 -13.94
N SER A 98 12.08 -7.90 -15.00
CA SER A 98 13.19 -7.08 -15.47
C SER A 98 13.39 -5.80 -14.66
N MET A 99 12.40 -5.38 -13.86
CA MET A 99 12.51 -4.17 -13.07
C MET A 99 13.53 -4.36 -11.93
N PRO A 100 14.32 -3.33 -11.61
CA PRO A 100 15.23 -3.36 -10.46
C PRO A 100 14.49 -3.79 -9.20
N TYR A 101 15.10 -4.68 -8.41
CA TYR A 101 14.59 -5.13 -7.11
C TYR A 101 13.13 -5.64 -7.09
N SER A 102 12.54 -5.96 -8.23
CA SER A 102 11.17 -6.50 -8.35
C SER A 102 10.97 -7.78 -7.53
N ASP A 103 12.03 -8.56 -7.35
CA ASP A 103 12.04 -9.76 -6.53
C ASP A 103 11.92 -9.46 -5.03
N VAL A 104 12.51 -8.37 -4.55
CA VAL A 104 12.37 -7.90 -3.16
C VAL A 104 10.92 -7.53 -2.89
N PHE A 105 10.30 -6.75 -3.78
CA PHE A 105 8.89 -6.39 -3.67
C PHE A 105 7.97 -7.61 -3.73
N ALA A 106 8.21 -8.55 -4.65
CA ALA A 106 7.42 -9.77 -4.77
C ALA A 106 7.48 -10.63 -3.50
N LYS A 107 8.69 -10.85 -2.95
CA LYS A 107 8.90 -11.64 -1.71
C LYS A 107 8.26 -11.01 -0.47
N ASP A 108 8.21 -9.69 -0.41
CA ASP A 108 7.52 -8.99 0.67
C ASP A 108 6.00 -9.02 0.49
N PHE A 109 5.54 -8.90 -0.76
CA PHE A 109 4.12 -8.97 -1.12
C PHE A 109 3.49 -10.33 -0.79
N GLU A 110 4.23 -11.44 -0.94
CA GLU A 110 3.79 -12.80 -0.53
C GLU A 110 3.30 -12.89 0.92
N ASN A 111 3.80 -12.00 1.80
CA ASN A 111 3.47 -11.98 3.23
C ASN A 111 2.66 -10.72 3.61
N ALA A 112 2.41 -9.84 2.65
CA ALA A 112 1.72 -8.58 2.87
C ALA A 112 0.22 -8.81 3.06
N LYS A 113 -0.40 -7.99 3.90
CA LYS A 113 -1.85 -8.00 4.10
C LYS A 113 -2.46 -6.76 3.46
N ILE A 114 -3.63 -6.93 2.86
CA ILE A 114 -4.40 -5.78 2.39
C ILE A 114 -4.87 -4.97 3.59
N VAL A 115 -4.79 -3.64 3.47
CA VAL A 115 -5.40 -2.74 4.45
C VAL A 115 -6.90 -2.72 4.21
N TYR A 116 -7.66 -3.32 5.13
CA TYR A 116 -9.13 -3.21 5.14
C TYR A 116 -9.57 -1.95 5.86
N VAL A 117 -10.60 -1.30 5.31
CA VAL A 117 -11.26 -0.13 5.91
C VAL A 117 -12.63 -0.58 6.43
N GLY A 118 -12.80 -0.56 7.75
CA GLY A 118 -14.07 -0.78 8.43
C GLY A 118 -14.76 0.54 8.80
N LYS A 119 -15.98 0.45 9.33
CA LYS A 119 -16.79 1.62 9.73
C LYS A 119 -16.02 2.58 10.66
N ALA A 120 -15.27 2.05 11.63
CA ALA A 120 -14.50 2.84 12.59
C ALA A 120 -13.14 3.33 12.05
N SER A 121 -12.69 2.92 10.86
CA SER A 121 -11.31 3.14 10.41
C SER A 121 -10.90 4.60 10.34
N ALA A 122 -11.79 5.51 9.93
CA ALA A 122 -11.50 6.94 9.91
C ALA A 122 -11.19 7.46 11.33
N ARG A 123 -12.02 7.08 12.31
CA ARG A 123 -11.83 7.47 13.71
C ARG A 123 -10.56 6.87 14.30
N LEU A 124 -10.29 5.60 14.02
CA LEU A 124 -9.06 4.92 14.47
C LEU A 124 -7.80 5.58 13.89
N SER A 125 -7.85 6.02 12.63
CA SER A 125 -6.75 6.76 12.01
C SER A 125 -6.48 8.07 12.74
N THR A 126 -7.53 8.84 13.05
CA THR A 126 -7.40 10.09 13.82
C THR A 126 -6.79 9.85 15.20
N LEU A 127 -7.31 8.87 15.94
CA LEU A 127 -6.80 8.53 17.28
C LEU A 127 -5.31 8.14 17.26
N LEU A 128 -4.89 7.38 16.24
CA LEU A 128 -3.49 7.01 16.07
C LEU A 128 -2.61 8.24 15.77
N SER A 129 -3.05 9.13 14.87
CA SER A 129 -2.33 10.37 14.55
C SER A 129 -2.16 11.28 15.77
N GLU A 130 -3.23 11.50 16.54
CA GLU A 130 -3.20 12.29 17.78
C GLU A 130 -2.24 11.65 18.81
N THR A 131 -2.28 10.32 18.95
CA THR A 131 -1.39 9.59 19.87
C THR A 131 0.07 9.79 19.49
N ILE A 132 0.41 9.66 18.21
CA ILE A 132 1.78 9.87 17.71
C ILE A 132 2.22 11.32 17.97
N GLN A 133 1.36 12.30 17.71
CA GLN A 133 1.67 13.72 17.98
C GLN A 133 1.91 13.99 19.47
N ASN A 134 1.08 13.42 20.36
CA ASN A 134 1.25 13.57 21.81
C ASN A 134 2.59 13.02 22.31
N VAL A 135 3.04 11.90 21.75
CA VAL A 135 4.35 11.33 22.09
C VAL A 135 5.48 12.17 21.51
N MET A 136 5.46 12.41 20.19
CA MET A 136 6.59 12.98 19.47
C MET A 136 6.77 14.49 19.71
N VAL A 137 5.68 15.23 19.90
CA VAL A 137 5.68 16.68 20.08
C VAL A 137 5.35 17.04 21.54
N GLY A 138 4.37 16.36 22.13
CA GLY A 138 3.91 16.64 23.49
C GLY A 138 4.79 16.04 24.59
N GLY A 139 5.73 15.16 24.26
CA GLY A 139 6.62 14.50 25.23
C GLY A 139 5.89 13.52 26.16
N VAL A 140 4.69 13.09 25.82
CA VAL A 140 3.95 12.09 26.60
C VAL A 140 4.67 10.74 26.52
N ASP A 141 4.81 10.07 27.66
CA ASP A 141 5.40 8.73 27.72
C ASP A 141 4.65 7.76 26.77
N PRO A 142 5.36 7.00 25.90
CA PRO A 142 4.73 6.12 24.93
C PRO A 142 3.80 5.06 25.53
N LYS A 143 4.11 4.56 26.74
CA LYS A 143 3.28 3.54 27.40
C LYS A 143 1.96 4.16 27.85
N VAL A 144 2.00 5.35 28.43
CA VAL A 144 0.80 6.10 28.82
C VAL A 144 -0.07 6.43 27.60
N ALA A 145 0.55 6.90 26.51
CA ALA A 145 -0.15 7.22 25.28
C ALA A 145 -0.81 5.97 24.65
N LEU A 146 -0.12 4.82 24.68
CA LEU A 146 -0.65 3.56 24.17
C LEU A 146 -1.86 3.06 24.97
N GLU A 147 -1.83 3.13 26.30
CA GLU A 147 -2.98 2.72 27.13
C GLU A 147 -4.22 3.59 26.85
N LYS A 148 -4.03 4.91 26.68
CA LYS A 148 -5.12 5.81 26.27
C LYS A 148 -5.66 5.46 24.88
N LEU A 149 -4.77 5.20 23.92
CA LEU A 149 -5.15 4.80 22.56
C LEU A 149 -5.98 3.52 22.58
N ARG A 150 -5.57 2.50 23.34
CA ARG A 150 -6.30 1.22 23.45
C ARG A 150 -7.74 1.42 23.90
N LYS A 151 -7.93 2.18 24.99
CA LYS A 151 -9.27 2.50 25.49
C LYS A 151 -10.11 3.24 24.45
N SER A 152 -9.57 4.31 23.88
CA SER A 152 -10.29 5.15 22.90
C SER A 152 -10.61 4.40 21.60
N ALA A 153 -9.71 3.52 21.17
CA ALA A 153 -9.92 2.67 20.00
C ALA A 153 -11.01 1.63 20.23
N GLN A 154 -11.06 1.02 21.43
CA GLN A 154 -12.13 0.08 21.78
C GLN A 154 -13.49 0.78 21.79
N GLU A 155 -13.59 1.96 22.43
CA GLU A 155 -14.83 2.76 22.43
C GLU A 155 -15.30 3.12 21.01
N ALA A 156 -14.36 3.42 20.11
CA ALA A 156 -14.66 3.71 18.70
C ALA A 156 -15.14 2.48 17.92
N LEU A 157 -14.63 1.29 18.26
CA LEU A 157 -15.10 0.03 17.68
C LEU A 157 -16.50 -0.31 18.18
N ASP A 158 -16.72 -0.25 19.50
CA ASP A 158 -18.00 -0.57 20.14
C ASP A 158 -19.14 0.33 19.65
N SER A 159 -18.82 1.59 19.28
CA SER A 159 -19.81 2.56 18.78
C SER A 159 -20.08 2.47 17.27
N ALA A 160 -19.32 1.66 16.53
CA ALA A 160 -19.41 1.57 15.08
C ALA A 160 -20.27 0.40 14.58
N ASP A 161 -20.62 -0.55 15.44
CA ASP A 161 -21.52 -1.67 15.11
C ASP A 161 -22.96 -1.21 14.94
#